data_AF-A0A8S9YR30-F1
#
_entry.id   AF-A0A8S9YR30-F1
#
_cell.length_a   1.000
_cell.length_b   1.000
_cell.length_c   1.000
_cell.angle_alpha   90.00
_cell.angle_beta   90.00
_cell.angle_gamma   90.00
#
_symmetry.space_group_name_H-M   'P 1'
#
loop_
_entity.id
_entity.type
_entity.pdbx_description
1 polymer ?
#
loop_
_entity_poly.entity_id
_entity_poly.type
_entity_poly.pdbx_seq_one_letter_code
_entity_poly.pdbx_strand_id
1 'polypeptide(L)'
;MLLQSEHAKSWCLKCLLEIRRLLIVYPGYHVYTDLYLDDYILWIQTGAKEDHLHSLGLELQKYNIRKEMVGLDLLDVEQLGKQCLQAEQLTEDVGRLTVTGNV
;
A
#
# COMPACT_ATOMS: atom_id res chain seq x y z
N MET A 1 1.06 3.98 15.70
CA MET A 1 1.92 3.80 14.50
C MET A 1 3.12 2.96 14.91
N LEU A 2 3.54 1.99 14.09
CA LEU A 2 4.57 1.00 14.44
C LEU A 2 5.88 1.63 14.93
N LEU A 3 6.32 2.70 14.27
CA LEU A 3 7.54 3.44 14.61
C LEU A 3 7.41 4.29 15.89
N GLN A 4 6.24 4.39 16.52
CA GLN A 4 6.04 5.10 17.81
C GLN A 4 5.97 4.15 19.01
N SER A 5 6.15 2.85 18.80
CA SER A 5 6.11 1.85 19.87
C SER A 5 7.42 1.81 20.66
N GLU A 6 7.35 1.55 21.97
CA GLU A 6 8.53 1.27 22.83
C GLU A 6 9.41 0.11 22.31
N HIS A 7 8.86 -0.74 21.45
CA HIS A 7 9.61 -1.85 20.84
C HIS A 7 9.71 -1.67 19.31
N ALA A 8 9.88 -0.43 18.85
CA ALA A 8 9.88 -0.08 17.43
C ALA A 8 10.91 -0.90 16.66
N LYS A 9 12.11 -1.09 17.22
CA LYS A 9 13.18 -1.90 16.61
C LYS A 9 12.77 -3.36 16.43
N SER A 10 12.19 -3.98 17.46
CA SER A 10 11.75 -5.38 17.41
C SER A 10 10.62 -5.60 16.41
N TRP A 11 9.68 -4.65 16.33
CA TRP A 11 8.62 -4.69 15.32
C TRP A 11 9.15 -4.52 13.90
N CYS A 12 10.07 -3.57 13.68
CA CYS A 12 10.71 -3.40 12.38
C CYS A 12 11.48 -4.67 11.97
N LEU A 13 12.26 -5.25 12.89
CA LEU A 13 12.98 -6.49 12.65
C LEU A 13 12.05 -7.63 12.27
N LYS A 14 10.93 -7.79 12.98
CA LYS A 14 9.92 -8.80 12.64
C LYS A 14 9.41 -8.62 11.21
N CYS A 15 9.02 -7.40 10.83
CA CYS A 15 8.54 -7.11 9.49
C CYS A 15 9.62 -7.40 8.42
N LEU A 16 10.87 -6.99 8.65
CA LEU A 16 11.97 -7.24 7.73
C LEU A 16 12.24 -8.74 7.54
N LEU A 17 12.21 -9.52 8.62
CA LEU A 17 12.37 -10.99 8.55
C LEU A 17 11.20 -11.66 7.82
N GLU A 18 9.97 -11.17 7.98
CA GLU A 18 8.81 -11.67 7.23
C GLU A 18 8.94 -11.37 5.73
N ILE A 19 9.32 -10.16 5.35
CA ILE A 19 9.59 -9.77 3.95
C ILE A 19 10.71 -10.62 3.37
N ARG A 20 11.80 -10.82 4.13
CA ARG A 20 12.92 -11.68 3.73
C ARG A 20 12.47 -13.08 3.39
N ARG A 21 11.64 -13.67 4.25
CA ARG A 21 11.08 -15.01 4.04
C ARG A 21 10.28 -15.08 2.74
N LEU A 22 9.46 -14.06 2.45
CA LEU A 22 8.66 -14.01 1.22
C LEU A 22 9.55 -13.94 -0.04
N LEU A 23 10.59 -13.10 -0.01
CA LEU A 23 11.50 -12.93 -1.16
C LEU A 23 12.34 -14.18 -1.46
N ILE A 24 12.74 -14.93 -0.42
CA ILE A 24 13.50 -16.17 -0.61
C ILE A 24 12.63 -17.28 -1.19
N VAL A 25 11.37 -17.37 -0.77
CA VAL A 25 10.44 -18.40 -1.26
C VAL A 25 10.12 -18.19 -2.74
N TYR A 26 10.13 -16.95 -3.23
CA TYR A 26 9.81 -16.65 -4.62
C TYR A 26 11.04 -16.81 -5.54
N PRO A 27 10.99 -17.69 -6.57
CA PRO A 27 12.12 -17.93 -7.44
C PRO A 27 12.66 -16.65 -8.09
N GLY A 28 13.97 -16.44 -8.01
CA GLY A 28 14.66 -15.28 -8.57
C GLY A 28 14.64 -14.00 -7.73
N TYR A 29 13.89 -13.96 -6.61
CA TYR A 29 13.75 -12.74 -5.79
C TYR A 29 14.68 -12.72 -4.58
N HIS A 30 15.35 -13.83 -4.25
CA HIS A 30 16.36 -13.90 -3.19
C HIS A 30 17.48 -12.86 -3.38
N VAL A 31 17.78 -12.46 -4.61
CA VAL A 31 18.77 -11.42 -4.92
C VAL A 31 18.46 -10.09 -4.21
N TYR A 32 17.18 -9.74 -4.00
CA TYR A 32 16.83 -8.53 -3.26
C TYR A 32 17.13 -8.64 -1.76
N THR A 33 17.05 -9.85 -1.23
CA THR A 33 17.47 -10.13 0.14
C THR A 33 18.98 -9.92 0.26
N ASP A 34 19.74 -10.53 -0.64
CA ASP A 34 21.20 -10.51 -0.61
C ASP A 34 21.79 -9.11 -0.88
N LEU A 35 21.18 -8.34 -1.78
CA LEU A 35 21.66 -7.01 -2.17
C LEU A 35 21.23 -5.88 -1.23
N TYR A 36 20.10 -6.04 -0.52
CA TYR A 36 19.52 -4.94 0.24
C TYR A 36 19.05 -5.35 1.63
N LEU A 37 18.20 -6.37 1.73
CA LEU A 37 17.45 -6.61 2.96
C LEU A 37 18.33 -7.08 4.12
N ASP A 38 19.34 -7.89 3.83
CA ASP A 38 20.25 -8.43 4.86
C ASP A 38 21.04 -7.32 5.57
N ASP A 39 21.46 -6.28 4.84
CA ASP A 39 22.12 -5.11 5.42
C ASP A 39 21.17 -4.30 6.31
N TYR A 40 19.91 -4.12 5.90
CA TYR A 40 18.91 -3.44 6.72
C TYR A 40 18.56 -4.22 8.00
N ILE A 41 18.51 -5.55 7.92
CA ILE A 41 18.30 -6.42 9.09
C ILE A 41 19.48 -6.31 10.06
N LEU A 42 20.71 -6.35 9.56
CA LEU A 42 21.89 -6.18 10.40
C LEU A 42 21.91 -4.77 11.03
N TRP A 43 21.59 -3.74 10.24
CA TRP A 43 21.55 -2.36 10.70
C TRP A 43 20.52 -2.13 11.80
N ILE A 44 19.29 -2.65 11.66
CA ILE A 44 18.24 -2.47 12.70
C ILE A 44 18.64 -3.14 14.02
N GLN A 45 19.37 -4.26 13.95
CA GLN A 45 19.83 -5.00 15.13
C GLN A 45 21.00 -4.30 15.84
N THR A 46 21.93 -3.72 15.07
CA THR A 46 23.23 -3.27 15.61
C THR A 46 23.36 -1.76 15.75
N GLY A 47 22.94 -1.00 14.73
CA GLY A 47 23.28 0.42 14.60
C GLY A 47 22.09 1.38 14.69
N ALA A 48 20.86 0.91 14.51
CA ALA A 48 19.69 1.76 14.53
C ALA A 48 19.38 2.30 15.93
N LYS A 49 19.18 3.62 16.01
CA LYS A 49 18.72 4.34 17.21
C LYS A 49 17.21 4.48 17.19
N GLU A 50 16.58 4.18 18.33
CA GLU A 50 15.13 4.23 18.49
C GLU A 50 14.58 5.65 18.26
N ASP A 51 15.27 6.68 18.74
CA ASP A 51 14.91 8.09 18.51
C ASP A 51 14.77 8.46 17.03
N HIS A 52 15.64 7.92 16.16
CA HIS A 52 15.55 8.16 14.72
C HIS A 52 14.33 7.47 14.10
N LEU A 53 13.96 6.27 14.58
CA LEU A 53 12.76 5.57 14.14
C LEU A 53 11.50 6.34 14.56
N HIS A 54 11.47 6.83 15.81
CA HIS A 54 10.40 7.68 16.31
C HIS A 54 10.29 8.97 15.51
N SER A 55 11.40 9.67 15.25
CA SER A 55 11.40 10.89 14.45
C SER A 55 10.87 10.63 13.03
N LEU A 56 11.32 9.56 12.37
CA LEU A 56 10.82 9.16 11.06
C LEU A 56 9.32 8.88 11.10
N GLY A 57 8.85 8.19 12.14
CA GLY A 57 7.43 7.92 12.32
C GLY A 57 6.59 9.20 12.43
N LEU A 58 7.06 10.20 13.18
CA LEU A 58 6.36 11.47 13.33
C LEU A 58 6.26 12.23 12.02
N GLU A 59 7.35 12.26 11.22
CA GLU A 59 7.33 12.93 9.92
C GLU A 59 6.44 12.20 8.91
N LEU A 60 6.48 10.87 8.88
CA LEU A 60 5.60 10.07 8.02
C LEU A 60 4.11 10.26 8.38
N GLN A 61 3.75 10.47 9.65
CA GLN A 61 2.37 10.77 10.03
C GLN A 61 1.87 12.11 9.53
N LYS A 62 2.76 13.11 9.41
CA LYS A 62 2.41 14.43 8.88
C LYS A 62 2.26 14.40 7.36
N TYR A 63 2.86 13.41 6.71
CA TYR A 63 2.87 13.31 5.27
C TYR A 63 1.55 12.75 4.72
N ASN A 64 0.82 13.57 3.97
CA ASN A 64 -0.42 13.18 3.31
C ASN A 64 -0.18 12.95 1.81
N ILE A 65 -0.29 11.69 1.37
CA ILE A 65 -0.18 11.33 -0.05
C ILE A 65 -1.52 11.58 -0.72
N ARG A 66 -1.56 12.56 -1.63
CA ARG A 66 -2.74 12.81 -2.46
C ARG A 66 -2.72 11.93 -3.71
N LYS A 67 -3.90 11.67 -4.29
CA LYS A 67 -4.06 10.75 -5.43
C LYS A 67 -3.25 11.18 -6.65
N GLU A 68 -3.09 12.48 -6.85
CA GLU A 68 -2.34 13.07 -7.96
C GLU A 68 -0.83 12.80 -7.83
N MET A 69 -0.33 12.53 -6.62
CA MET A 69 1.10 12.31 -6.36
C MET A 69 1.57 10.92 -6.79
N VAL A 70 0.65 9.98 -7.04
CA VAL A 70 0.97 8.60 -7.41
C VAL A 70 1.43 8.50 -8.87
N GLY A 71 1.07 9.48 -9.72
CA GLY A 71 1.44 9.49 -11.14
C GLY A 71 0.74 8.42 -11.99
N LEU A 72 -0.46 8.00 -11.57
CA LEU A 72 -1.27 6.97 -12.23
C LEU A 72 -2.64 7.51 -12.70
N ASP A 73 -2.79 8.84 -12.83
CA ASP A 73 -4.03 9.52 -13.24
C ASP A 73 -5.30 9.02 -12.53
N LEU A 74 -5.16 8.70 -11.24
CA LEU A 74 -6.17 7.99 -10.45
C LEU A 74 -7.51 8.71 -10.43
N LEU A 75 -7.51 10.05 -10.42
CA LEU A 75 -8.74 10.84 -10.42
C LEU A 75 -9.55 10.65 -11.71
N ASP A 76 -8.86 10.59 -12.85
CA ASP A 76 -9.50 10.44 -14.15
C ASP A 76 -10.03 9.02 -14.31
N VAL A 77 -9.22 8.02 -13.93
CA VAL A 77 -9.64 6.61 -13.93
C VAL A 77 -10.85 6.39 -13.02
N GLU A 78 -10.85 6.96 -11.82
CA GLU A 78 -11.99 6.88 -10.90
C GLU A 78 -13.22 7.61 -11.45
N GLN A 79 -13.05 8.76 -12.09
CA GLN A 79 -14.16 9.51 -12.67
C GLN A 79 -14.79 8.77 -13.86
N LEU A 80 -13.96 8.20 -14.74
CA LEU A 80 -14.41 7.34 -15.84
C LEU A 80 -15.14 6.11 -15.29
N GLY A 81 -14.59 5.45 -14.27
CA GLY A 81 -15.24 4.32 -13.60
C GLY A 81 -16.63 4.68 -13.05
N LYS A 82 -16.78 5.85 -12.41
CA LYS A 82 -18.09 6.34 -11.94
C LYS A 82 -19.08 6.56 -13.09
N GLN A 83 -18.61 7.12 -14.22
CA GLN A 83 -19.47 7.36 -15.39
C GLN A 83 -19.95 6.05 -16.02
N CYS A 84 -19.08 5.04 -16.13
CA CYS A 84 -19.45 3.71 -16.63
C CYS A 84 -20.52 3.07 -15.75
N LEU A 85 -20.33 3.05 -14.42
CA LEU A 85 -21.30 2.48 -13.49
C LEU A 85 -22.67 3.20 -13.56
N GLN A 86 -22.68 4.53 -13.74
CA GLN A 86 -23.91 5.28 -13.92
C GLN A 86 -24.62 4.94 -15.23
N ALA A 87 -23.87 4.77 -16.32
CA ALA A 87 -24.43 4.39 -17.61
C ALA A 87 -25.05 2.99 -17.59
N GLU A 88 -24.40 2.04 -16.91
CA GLU A 88 -24.93 0.69 -16.69
C GLU A 88 -26.24 0.72 -15.91
N GLN A 89 -26.29 1.45 -14.79
CA GLN A 89 -27.51 1.59 -13.99
C GLN A 89 -28.67 2.20 -14.78
N LEU A 90 -28.40 3.28 -15.52
CA LEU A 90 -29.39 3.91 -16.40
C LEU A 90 -29.91 2.93 -17.46
N THR A 91 -29.03 2.11 -18.03
CA THR A 91 -29.41 1.09 -19.03
C THR A 91 -30.31 0.03 -18.41
N GLU A 92 -29.99 -0.45 -17.21
CA GLU A 92 -30.83 -1.41 -16.47
C GLU A 92 -32.21 -0.83 -16.12
N ASP A 93 -32.25 0.42 -15.64
CA ASP A 93 -33.49 1.09 -15.27
C ASP A 93 -34.40 1.34 -16.49
N VAL A 94 -33.82 1.76 -17.63
CA VAL A 94 -34.54 1.86 -18.91
C VAL A 94 -35.06 0.48 -19.33
N GLY A 95 -34.23 -0.57 -19.22
CA GLY A 95 -34.64 -1.96 -19.48
C GLY A 95 -35.87 -2.36 -18.65
N ARG A 96 -35.88 -2.08 -17.35
CA ARG A 96 -37.02 -2.37 -16.46
C ARG A 96 -38.29 -1.62 -16.86
N LEU A 97 -38.17 -0.34 -17.22
CA LEU A 97 -39.31 0.48 -17.65
C LEU A 97 -39.94 -0.03 -18.96
N THR A 98 -39.12 -0.45 -19.93
CA THR A 98 -39.61 -1.00 -21.21
C THR A 98 -40.31 -2.36 -21.04
N VAL A 99 -39.86 -3.19 -20.10
CA VAL A 99 -40.52 -4.47 -19.78
C VAL A 99 -41.90 -4.25 -19.13
N THR A 100 -42.08 -3.21 -18.33
CA THR A 100 -43.36 -2.90 -17.69
C THR A 100 -44.39 -2.18 -18.58
N GLY A 101 -43.96 -1.60 -19.71
CA GLY A 101 -44.83 -0.85 -20.63
C GLY A 101 -45.48 -1.66 -21.75
N ASN A 102 -45.14 -2.94 -21.89
CA ASN A 102 -45.64 -3.83 -22.95
C ASN A 102 -46.75 -4.81 -22.47
N VAL A 103 -47.48 -4.48 -21.40
CA VAL A 103 -48.65 -5.23 -20.91
C VAL A 103 -49.93 -4.46 -21.21
#